data_AF-A0A523RDM0-F1
#
_entry.id   AF-A0A523RDM0-F1
#
_cell.length_a   1.000
_cell.length_b   1.000
_cell.length_c   1.000
_cell.angle_alpha   90.00
_cell.angle_beta   90.00
_cell.angle_gamma   90.00
#
_symmetry.space_group_name_H-M   'P 1'
#
loop_
_entity.id
_entity.type
_entity.pdbx_description
1 polymer ?
#
loop_
_entity_poly.entity_id
_entity_poly.type
_entity_poly.pdbx_seq_one_letter_code
_entity_poly.pdbx_strand_id
1 'polypeptide(L)'
;MSTKISIVNLRNYDSILDAIEAGITLIADPLPFDIRECKNILLKPNLLKPTKDACTQPVFVRAVLEYLKDIEVENDNINVGYSPCQIKSSFKMIAKKIGLYEVCEEVDVRFINFEQEIPVYTSL
;
A
#
# COMPACT_ATOMS: atom_id res chain seq x y z
N MET A 1 -14.41 -18.34 11.48
CA MET A 1 -14.37 -17.79 10.11
C MET A 1 -13.48 -18.68 9.26
N SER A 2 -13.90 -19.03 8.05
CA SER A 2 -13.03 -19.71 7.08
C SER A 2 -12.09 -18.69 6.44
N THR A 3 -10.79 -18.97 6.41
CA THR A 3 -9.82 -18.15 5.68
C THR A 3 -10.15 -18.19 4.19
N LYS A 4 -10.31 -17.01 3.55
CA LYS A 4 -10.44 -16.89 2.10
C LYS A 4 -9.07 -16.55 1.52
N ILE A 5 -8.67 -17.31 0.51
CA ILE A 5 -7.41 -17.13 -0.21
C ILE A 5 -7.77 -16.84 -1.66
N SER A 6 -7.16 -15.80 -2.22
CA SER A 6 -7.23 -15.51 -3.66
C SER A 6 -5.90 -15.88 -4.30
N ILE A 7 -5.95 -16.60 -5.42
CA ILE A 7 -4.80 -16.93 -6.25
C ILE A 7 -5.16 -16.54 -7.68
N VAL A 8 -4.47 -15.53 -8.20
CA VAL A 8 -4.64 -15.08 -9.59
C VAL A 8 -3.40 -15.49 -10.38
N ASN A 9 -3.60 -16.31 -11.42
CA ASN A 9 -2.52 -16.78 -12.27
C ASN A 9 -2.34 -15.85 -13.46
N LEU A 10 -1.10 -15.45 -13.70
CA LEU A 10 -0.70 -14.62 -14.82
C LEU A 10 0.15 -15.41 -15.81
N ARG A 11 -0.09 -15.20 -17.11
CA ARG A 11 0.75 -15.77 -18.19
C ARG A 11 1.82 -14.79 -18.69
N ASN A 12 1.57 -13.49 -18.50
CA ASN A 12 2.46 -12.39 -18.85
C ASN A 12 2.44 -11.35 -17.72
N TYR A 13 3.51 -10.57 -17.61
CA TYR A 13 3.62 -9.53 -16.59
C TYR A 13 2.84 -8.27 -16.94
N ASP A 14 2.46 -8.09 -18.20
CA ASP A 14 1.83 -6.86 -18.69
C ASP A 14 0.45 -6.61 -18.07
N SER A 15 -0.24 -7.66 -17.61
CA SER A 15 -1.55 -7.58 -16.95
C SER A 15 -1.45 -7.67 -15.42
N ILE A 16 -0.31 -7.30 -14.84
CA ILE A 16 -0.11 -7.38 -13.38
C ILE A 16 -1.08 -6.48 -12.60
N LEU A 17 -1.45 -5.32 -13.15
CA LEU A 17 -2.41 -4.39 -12.51
C LEU A 17 -3.78 -5.05 -12.35
N ASP A 18 -4.38 -5.51 -13.46
CA ASP A 18 -5.67 -6.20 -13.48
C ASP A 18 -5.71 -7.42 -12.55
N ALA A 19 -4.60 -8.17 -12.48
CA ALA A 19 -4.53 -9.34 -11.62
C ALA A 19 -4.44 -9.01 -10.13
N ILE A 20 -3.79 -7.91 -9.77
CA ILE A 20 -3.75 -7.44 -8.38
C ILE A 20 -5.16 -6.98 -7.97
N GLU A 21 -5.81 -6.18 -8.81
CA GLU A 21 -7.17 -5.70 -8.58
C GLU A 21 -8.14 -6.87 -8.39
N ALA A 22 -8.16 -7.83 -9.32
CA ALA A 22 -8.96 -9.04 -9.21
C ALA A 22 -8.64 -9.84 -7.93
N GLY A 23 -7.36 -9.90 -7.56
CA GLY A 23 -6.89 -10.53 -6.34
C GLY A 23 -7.52 -9.93 -5.08
N ILE A 24 -7.54 -8.59 -5.01
CA ILE A 24 -8.10 -7.81 -3.90
C ILE A 24 -9.63 -7.98 -3.87
N THR A 25 -10.32 -7.81 -5.01
CA THR A 25 -11.78 -7.94 -5.09
C THR A 25 -12.27 -9.30 -4.58
N LEU A 26 -11.55 -10.39 -4.89
CA LEU A 26 -11.89 -11.72 -4.43
C LEU A 26 -11.85 -11.87 -2.89
N ILE A 27 -11.10 -11.03 -2.17
CA ILE A 27 -10.96 -11.06 -0.71
C ILE A 27 -11.63 -9.88 0.02
N ALA A 28 -12.10 -8.86 -0.71
CA ALA A 28 -12.69 -7.64 -0.13
C ALA A 28 -14.12 -7.87 0.42
N ASP A 29 -14.99 -8.55 -0.33
CA ASP A 29 -16.39 -8.81 0.07
C ASP A 29 -16.60 -9.43 1.47
N PRO A 30 -15.77 -10.39 1.94
CA PRO A 30 -15.95 -10.98 3.27
C PRO A 30 -15.32 -10.17 4.41
N LEU A 31 -14.75 -8.98 4.16
CA LEU A 31 -14.18 -8.17 5.23
C LEU A 31 -15.29 -7.80 6.23
N PRO A 32 -15.03 -7.86 7.55
CA PRO A 32 -16.03 -7.51 8.56
C PRO A 32 -16.29 -6.00 8.66
N PHE A 33 -15.77 -5.21 7.72
CA PHE A 33 -15.87 -3.77 7.65
C PHE A 33 -15.90 -3.33 6.18
N ASP A 34 -16.50 -2.17 5.93
CA ASP A 34 -16.45 -1.51 4.63
C ASP A 34 -15.15 -0.71 4.53
N ILE A 35 -14.30 -1.03 3.55
CA ILE A 35 -13.04 -0.30 3.30
C ILE A 35 -13.33 1.18 3.02
N ARG A 36 -14.47 1.49 2.38
CA ARG A 36 -14.85 2.87 2.00
C ARG A 36 -15.12 3.76 3.21
N GLU A 37 -15.55 3.17 4.32
CA GLU A 37 -15.82 3.85 5.58
C GLU A 37 -14.55 4.02 6.45
N CYS A 38 -13.42 3.47 6.02
CA CYS A 38 -12.17 3.54 6.77
C CYS A 38 -11.52 4.92 6.64
N LYS A 39 -11.43 5.64 7.77
CA LYS A 39 -10.81 6.98 7.84
C LYS A 39 -9.27 6.96 7.84
N ASN A 40 -8.67 5.80 8.08
CA ASN A 40 -7.22 5.64 8.15
C ASN A 40 -6.82 4.27 7.59
N ILE A 41 -6.35 4.26 6.34
CA ILE A 41 -5.84 3.09 5.63
C ILE A 41 -4.32 3.22 5.54
N LEU A 42 -3.62 2.21 6.04
CA LEU A 42 -2.16 2.18 6.04
C LEU A 42 -1.67 1.12 5.04
N LEU A 43 -0.95 1.57 4.02
CA LEU A 43 -0.27 0.68 3.08
C LEU A 43 1.20 0.59 3.49
N LYS A 44 1.67 -0.63 3.80
CA LYS A 44 3.04 -0.89 4.27
C LYS A 44 3.86 -1.70 3.27
N PRO A 45 4.30 -1.12 2.13
CA PRO A 45 5.19 -1.80 1.21
C PRO A 45 6.53 -2.13 1.89
N ASN A 46 7.26 -3.10 1.34
CA ASN A 46 8.65 -3.31 1.71
C ASN A 46 9.54 -2.49 0.76
N LEU A 47 10.53 -1.80 1.31
CA LEU A 47 11.49 -1.02 0.52
C LEU A 47 12.59 -1.93 -0.05
N LEU A 48 12.19 -2.80 -0.98
CA LEU A 48 13.06 -3.77 -1.65
C LEU A 48 13.63 -3.20 -2.95
N LYS A 49 14.69 -3.82 -3.48
CA LYS A 49 15.22 -3.50 -4.81
C LYS A 49 14.10 -3.70 -5.86
N PRO A 50 13.92 -2.78 -6.84
CA PRO A 50 12.86 -2.87 -7.83
C PRO A 50 13.20 -3.91 -8.91
N THR A 51 13.15 -5.19 -8.56
CA THR A 51 13.32 -6.33 -9.48
C THR A 51 11.97 -7.01 -9.69
N LYS A 52 11.71 -7.59 -10.87
CA LYS A 52 10.38 -8.11 -11.27
C LYS A 52 9.78 -9.14 -10.29
N ASP A 53 10.61 -9.75 -9.47
CA ASP A 53 10.33 -10.74 -8.45
C ASP A 53 10.10 -10.16 -7.04
N ALA A 54 10.25 -8.84 -6.85
CA ALA A 54 10.00 -8.20 -5.56
C ALA A 54 8.50 -8.08 -5.27
N CYS A 55 8.06 -8.56 -4.11
CA CYS A 55 6.63 -8.62 -3.75
C CYS A 55 5.94 -7.25 -3.55
N THR A 56 6.68 -6.14 -3.50
CA THR A 56 6.14 -4.80 -3.24
C THR A 56 6.74 -3.77 -4.19
N GLN A 57 6.75 -4.11 -5.48
CA GLN A 57 7.15 -3.19 -6.54
C GLN A 57 6.24 -1.94 -6.58
N PRO A 58 6.71 -0.81 -7.13
CA PRO A 58 5.88 0.37 -7.36
C PRO A 58 4.58 0.07 -8.12
N VAL A 59 4.61 -0.83 -9.10
CA VAL A 59 3.42 -1.26 -9.85
C VAL A 59 2.37 -1.92 -8.95
N PHE A 60 2.79 -2.65 -7.92
CA PHE A 60 1.87 -3.27 -6.98
C PHE A 60 1.19 -2.22 -6.11
N VAL A 61 1.96 -1.26 -5.59
CA VAL A 61 1.40 -0.18 -4.77
C VAL A 61 0.46 0.70 -5.60
N ARG A 62 0.82 0.96 -6.86
CA ARG A 62 -0.06 1.67 -7.81
C ARG A 62 -1.41 0.95 -7.97
N ALA A 63 -1.39 -0.36 -8.26
CA ALA A 63 -2.63 -1.13 -8.42
C ALA A 63 -3.52 -1.08 -7.16
N VAL A 64 -2.92 -1.15 -5.97
CA VAL A 64 -3.68 -1.04 -4.72
C VAL A 64 -4.30 0.35 -4.57
N LEU A 65 -3.56 1.42 -4.90
CA LEU A 65 -4.04 2.80 -4.83
C LEU A 65 -5.13 3.08 -5.86
N GLU A 66 -4.98 2.56 -7.08
CA GLU A 66 -6.00 2.62 -8.14
C GLU A 66 -7.27 1.88 -7.72
N TYR A 67 -7.16 0.65 -7.20
CA TYR A 67 -8.30 -0.08 -6.64
C TYR A 67 -9.03 0.72 -5.55
N LEU A 68 -8.29 1.30 -4.59
CA LEU A 68 -8.89 2.10 -3.51
C LEU A 68 -9.63 3.32 -4.06
N LYS A 69 -9.03 4.00 -5.04
CA LYS A 69 -9.67 5.12 -5.74
C LYS A 69 -10.93 4.70 -6.49
N ASP A 70 -10.90 3.56 -7.17
CA ASP A 70 -12.03 3.04 -7.97
C ASP A 70 -13.22 2.64 -7.10
N ILE A 71 -12.98 2.22 -5.85
CA ILE A 71 -14.04 1.99 -4.85
C ILE A 71 -14.39 3.26 -4.05
N GLU A 72 -13.94 4.44 -4.49
CA GLU A 72 -14.27 5.75 -3.91
C GLU A 72 -13.68 6.00 -2.50
N VAL A 73 -12.52 5.44 -2.19
CA VAL A 73 -11.77 5.81 -0.98
C VAL A 73 -11.06 7.15 -1.20
N GLU A 74 -11.32 8.11 -0.31
CA GLU A 74 -10.63 9.41 -0.30
C GLU A 74 -9.12 9.26 -0.05
N ASN A 75 -8.31 9.92 -0.89
CA ASN A 75 -6.84 9.89 -0.78
C ASN A 75 -6.33 10.34 0.59
N ASP A 76 -7.01 11.29 1.24
CA ASP A 76 -6.67 11.81 2.57
C ASP A 76 -6.74 10.75 3.68
N ASN A 77 -7.52 9.68 3.46
CA ASN A 77 -7.64 8.55 4.36
C ASN A 77 -6.49 7.55 4.17
N ILE A 78 -5.73 7.62 3.07
CA ILE A 78 -4.68 6.66 2.73
C ILE A 78 -3.31 7.22 3.12
N ASN A 79 -2.49 6.39 3.76
CA ASN A 79 -1.09 6.70 3.99
C ASN A 79 -0.24 5.50 3.56
N VAL A 80 0.77 5.75 2.72
CA VAL A 80 1.79 4.77 2.36
C VAL A 80 3.00 5.00 3.24
N GLY A 81 3.57 3.95 3.81
CA GLY A 81 4.70 4.15 4.69
C GLY A 81 5.49 2.90 5.00
N TYR A 82 6.57 3.09 5.75
CA TYR A 82 7.44 2.02 6.18
C TYR A 82 7.84 2.22 7.64
N SER A 83 8.04 1.11 8.35
CA SER A 83 8.63 1.07 9.69
C SER A 83 10.02 0.45 9.57
N PRO A 84 11.08 1.26 9.47
CA PRO A 84 12.44 0.73 9.32
C PRO A 84 13.00 0.29 10.67
N CYS A 85 12.78 -0.97 11.07
CA CYS A 85 13.18 -1.53 12.36
C CYS A 85 14.63 -1.23 12.82
N GLN A 86 15.55 -0.85 11.92
CA GLN A 86 16.95 -0.58 12.24
C GLN A 86 17.57 0.64 11.53
N ILE A 87 16.89 1.28 10.57
CA ILE A 87 17.50 2.31 9.71
C ILE A 87 16.77 3.65 9.92
N LYS A 88 17.26 4.43 10.89
CA LYS A 88 16.72 5.76 11.22
C LYS A 88 16.85 6.80 10.10
N SER A 89 17.69 6.53 9.09
CA SER A 89 18.04 7.51 8.06
C SER A 89 17.88 6.94 6.65
N SER A 90 17.10 7.67 5.85
CA SER A 90 16.94 7.56 4.39
C SER A 90 15.73 6.80 3.81
N PHE A 91 14.68 6.46 4.58
CA PHE A 91 13.49 5.78 4.02
C PHE A 91 12.90 6.51 2.80
N LYS A 92 12.77 7.85 2.85
CA LYS A 92 12.31 8.68 1.72
C LYS A 92 13.26 8.60 0.52
N MET A 93 14.57 8.59 0.76
CA MET A 93 15.58 8.45 -0.30
C MET A 93 15.51 7.06 -0.96
N ILE A 94 15.33 6.01 -0.15
CA ILE A 94 15.16 4.65 -0.65
C ILE A 94 13.87 4.56 -1.47
N ALA A 95 12.76 5.09 -0.96
CA ALA A 95 11.48 5.13 -1.66
C ALA A 95 11.56 5.84 -3.01
N LYS A 96 12.27 6.98 -3.08
CA LYS A 96 12.60 7.68 -4.34
C LYS A 96 13.44 6.81 -5.27
N LYS A 97 14.51 6.21 -4.75
CA LYS A 97 15.41 5.38 -5.55
C LYS A 97 14.71 4.18 -6.19
N ILE A 98 13.68 3.65 -5.55
CA ILE A 98 12.92 2.49 -6.04
C ILE A 98 11.65 2.89 -6.82
N GLY A 99 11.34 4.18 -6.97
CA GLY A 99 10.17 4.66 -7.72
C GLY A 99 8.85 4.65 -6.94
N LEU A 100 8.87 4.36 -5.65
CA LEU A 100 7.66 4.24 -4.83
C LEU A 100 7.15 5.61 -4.37
N TYR A 101 8.07 6.53 -4.12
CA TYR A 101 7.71 7.88 -3.67
C TYR A 101 6.97 8.63 -4.78
N GLU A 102 7.39 8.44 -6.03
CA GLU A 102 6.81 9.01 -7.24
C GLU A 102 5.38 8.50 -7.46
N VAL A 103 5.13 7.20 -7.24
CA VAL A 103 3.75 6.65 -7.27
C VAL A 103 2.84 7.39 -6.29
N CYS A 104 3.33 7.67 -5.07
CA CYS A 104 2.55 8.37 -4.06
C CYS A 104 2.30 9.84 -4.44
N GLU A 105 3.28 10.52 -5.01
CA GLU A 105 3.12 11.91 -5.49
C GLU A 105 2.14 12.00 -6.67
N GLU A 106 2.18 11.06 -7.62
CA GLU A 106 1.29 11.05 -8.77
C GLU A 106 -0.18 10.86 -8.40
N VAL A 107 -0.46 10.08 -7.36
CA VAL A 107 -1.83 9.83 -6.88
C VAL A 107 -2.23 10.73 -5.71
N ASP A 108 -1.41 11.71 -5.32
CA ASP A 108 -1.64 12.62 -4.18
C ASP A 108 -1.92 11.89 -2.85
N VAL A 109 -1.08 10.90 -2.52
CA VAL A 109 -1.15 10.14 -1.27
C VAL A 109 0.08 10.38 -0.41
N ARG A 110 -0.11 10.55 0.89
CA ARG A 110 0.98 10.84 1.83
C ARG A 110 1.92 9.64 1.97
N PHE A 111 3.21 9.88 1.74
CA PHE A 111 4.28 8.94 2.07
C PHE A 111 4.91 9.27 3.43
N ILE A 112 4.65 8.45 4.46
CA ILE A 112 5.02 8.73 5.85
C ILE A 112 5.97 7.70 6.46
N ASN A 113 6.69 8.12 7.50
CA ASN A 113 7.51 7.24 8.33
C ASN A 113 6.69 6.77 9.53
N PHE A 114 6.44 5.47 9.66
CA PHE A 114 5.62 4.94 10.75
C PHE A 114 6.34 4.91 12.11
N GLU A 115 7.66 5.12 12.17
CA GLU A 115 8.44 5.09 13.43
C GLU A 115 8.63 6.47 14.09
N GLN A 116 8.11 7.55 13.50
CA GLN A 116 8.07 8.82 14.21
C GLN A 116 6.92 8.78 15.20
N GLU A 117 7.23 8.48 16.47
CA GLU A 117 6.28 8.63 17.58
C GLU A 117 5.56 9.98 17.48
N ILE A 118 4.23 9.94 17.37
CA ILE A 118 3.41 11.07 17.81
C ILE A 118 3.34 10.89 19.34
N PRO A 119 3.96 11.77 20.15
CA PRO A 119 3.83 11.65 21.59
C PRO A 119 2.36 11.69 21.96
N VAL A 120 1.86 10.61 22.56
CA VAL A 120 0.53 10.58 23.15
C VAL A 120 0.61 11.44 24.41
N TYR A 121 0.20 12.71 24.31
CA TYR A 121 -0.03 13.53 25.48
C TYR A 121 -1.27 12.99 26.20
N THR A 122 -1.07 12.09 27.15
CA THR A 122 -2.07 11.86 28.20
C THR A 122 -2.03 13.07 29.12
N SER A 123 -2.95 14.02 28.91
CA SER A 123 -3.30 14.98 29.95
C SER A 123 -3.91 14.22 31.12
N LEU A 124 -3.12 14.04 32.19
CA LEU A 124 -3.59 13.67 33.53
C LEU A 124 -4.21 14.89 34.22
#